data_AF-A0AAN8FMQ5-F1
#
_entry.id   AF-A0AAN8FMQ5-F1
#
_cell.length_a   1.000
_cell.length_b   1.000
_cell.length_c   1.000
_cell.angle_alpha   90.00
_cell.angle_beta   90.00
_cell.angle_gamma   90.00
#
_symmetry.space_group_name_H-M   'P 1'
#
loop_
_entity.id
_entity.type
_entity.pdbx_description
1 polymer ?
#
loop_
_entity_poly.entity_id
_entity_poly.type
_entity_poly.pdbx_seq_one_letter_code
_entity_poly.pdbx_strand_id
1 'polypeptide(L)'
;MLASSPMMTSSTKRRDIELNTHRSDKFEQNDIVVDALGNVLSGSPEALIARLLPTRNSTADTNYMFSLLLNLRTVMSPEELMQKIVQQCMFTQNADAVNFCREGRDRMFSHLLRLCREWVTSIPHDFRSEHMRT
;
A
#
# COMPACT_ATOMS: atom_id res chain seq x y z
N MET A 1 24.08 63.14 -19.07
CA MET A 1 23.03 62.28 -19.65
C MET A 1 23.30 60.84 -19.20
N LEU A 2 22.59 60.35 -18.17
CA LEU A 2 22.67 58.96 -17.72
C LEU A 2 21.38 58.27 -18.17
N ALA A 3 21.51 57.23 -18.99
CA ALA A 3 20.39 56.50 -19.56
C ALA A 3 19.78 55.55 -18.52
N SER A 4 18.47 55.71 -18.27
CA SER A 4 17.68 54.84 -17.42
C SER A 4 17.50 53.47 -18.08
N SER A 5 17.80 52.39 -17.37
CA SER A 5 17.52 51.02 -17.81
C SER A 5 16.04 50.67 -17.59
N PRO A 6 15.36 49.92 -18.50
CA PRO A 6 13.98 49.55 -18.31
C PRO A 6 13.84 48.38 -17.33
N MET A 7 12.93 48.53 -16.36
CA MET A 7 12.50 47.45 -15.46
C MET A 7 11.73 46.37 -16.25
N MET A 8 12.24 45.14 -16.22
CA MET A 8 11.51 43.95 -16.65
C MET A 8 10.38 43.67 -15.64
N THR A 9 9.13 43.91 -16.04
CA THR A 9 7.95 43.52 -15.28
C THR A 9 7.69 42.03 -15.51
N SER A 10 8.24 41.14 -14.67
CA SER A 10 7.88 39.73 -14.71
C SER A 10 6.46 39.57 -14.16
N SER A 11 5.47 39.51 -15.04
CA SER A 11 4.11 39.12 -14.71
C SER A 11 4.11 37.64 -14.31
N THR A 12 4.25 37.36 -13.02
CA THR A 12 4.13 36.02 -12.44
C THR A 12 2.66 35.61 -12.47
N LYS A 13 2.18 35.20 -13.64
CA LYS A 13 0.88 34.55 -13.78
C LYS A 13 1.01 33.16 -13.14
N ARG A 14 0.74 33.07 -11.82
CA ARG A 14 0.54 31.79 -11.13
C ARG A 14 -0.52 31.05 -11.94
N ARG A 15 -0.13 29.95 -12.59
CA ARG A 15 -1.09 29.05 -13.20
C ARG A 15 -1.76 28.36 -12.03
N ASP A 16 -3.00 28.71 -11.76
CA ASP A 16 -3.83 27.95 -10.83
C ASP A 16 -3.92 26.53 -11.41
N ILE A 17 -3.29 25.58 -10.72
CA ILE A 17 -3.41 24.17 -11.06
C ILE A 17 -4.82 23.80 -10.61
N GLU A 18 -5.76 23.71 -11.55
CA GLU A 18 -7.06 23.11 -11.29
C GLU A 18 -6.84 21.65 -10.92
N LEU A 19 -6.80 21.40 -9.61
CA LEU A 19 -6.80 20.05 -9.07
C LEU A 19 -8.19 19.48 -9.34
N ASN A 20 -8.27 18.45 -10.20
CA ASN A 20 -9.49 17.69 -10.34
C ASN A 20 -9.73 16.95 -9.02
N THR A 21 -10.62 17.50 -8.19
CA THR A 21 -11.03 16.92 -6.90
C THR A 21 -12.14 15.89 -7.03
N HIS A 22 -12.57 15.57 -8.27
CA HIS A 22 -13.59 14.57 -8.49
C HIS A 22 -13.07 13.21 -8.00
N ARG A 23 -13.77 12.64 -7.02
CA ARG A 23 -13.48 11.31 -6.51
C ARG A 23 -13.67 10.31 -7.66
N SER A 24 -12.68 9.46 -7.91
CA SER A 24 -12.78 8.50 -9.01
C SER A 24 -13.82 7.43 -8.67
N ASP A 25 -14.78 7.16 -9.57
CA ASP A 25 -15.74 6.06 -9.41
C ASP A 25 -15.04 4.70 -9.19
N LYS A 26 -13.83 4.54 -9.76
CA LYS A 26 -12.98 3.35 -9.55
C LYS A 26 -12.50 3.23 -8.10
N PHE A 27 -12.28 4.35 -7.42
CA PHE A 27 -11.93 4.37 -6.00
C PHE A 27 -13.13 3.94 -5.17
N GLU A 28 -14.36 4.35 -5.48
CA GLU A 28 -15.53 3.93 -4.69
C GLU A 28 -15.83 2.43 -4.79
N GLN A 29 -15.47 1.77 -5.89
CA GLN A 29 -15.79 0.37 -6.09
C GLN A 29 -14.76 -0.60 -5.47
N ASN A 30 -13.51 -0.20 -5.32
CA ASN A 30 -12.42 -1.08 -4.86
C ASN A 30 -11.46 -0.44 -3.84
N ASP A 31 -11.74 0.80 -3.42
CA ASP A 31 -10.88 1.64 -2.58
C ASP A 31 -9.41 1.72 -3.05
N ILE A 32 -9.16 1.58 -4.36
CA ILE A 32 -7.81 1.57 -4.92
C ILE A 32 -7.77 2.22 -6.30
N VAL A 33 -6.74 3.02 -6.55
CA VAL A 33 -6.42 3.60 -7.85
C VAL A 33 -5.14 2.98 -8.35
N VAL A 34 -5.17 2.51 -9.59
CA VAL A 34 -4.00 1.94 -10.29
C VAL A 34 -3.74 2.67 -11.59
N ASP A 35 -2.49 2.66 -12.04
CA ASP A 35 -2.11 3.14 -13.37
C ASP A 35 -2.51 2.15 -14.48
N ALA A 36 -2.20 2.49 -15.73
CA ALA A 36 -2.49 1.64 -16.90
C ALA A 36 -1.75 0.29 -16.89
N LEU A 37 -0.68 0.15 -16.10
CA LEU A 37 0.12 -1.06 -15.95
C LEU A 37 -0.32 -1.89 -14.73
N GLY A 38 -1.25 -1.39 -13.92
CA GLY A 38 -1.74 -2.04 -12.70
C GLY A 38 -0.95 -1.69 -11.43
N ASN A 39 0.01 -0.77 -11.51
CA ASN A 39 0.73 -0.30 -10.33
C ASN A 39 -0.19 0.57 -9.46
N VAL A 40 -0.06 0.44 -8.15
CA VAL A 40 -0.88 1.20 -7.20
C VAL A 40 -0.42 2.65 -7.15
N LEU A 41 -1.36 3.57 -7.39
CA LEU A 41 -1.17 5.01 -7.24
C LEU A 41 -1.67 5.50 -5.88
N SER A 42 -2.81 4.97 -5.42
CA SER A 42 -3.38 5.25 -4.10
C SER A 42 -4.36 4.16 -3.69
N GLY A 43 -4.68 4.06 -2.40
CA GLY A 43 -5.68 3.13 -1.89
C GLY A 43 -6.00 3.36 -0.41
N SER A 44 -7.13 2.83 0.06
CA SER A 44 -7.38 2.71 1.49
C SER A 44 -6.41 1.73 2.14
N PRO A 45 -6.17 1.82 3.46
CA PRO A 45 -5.32 0.87 4.16
C PRO A 45 -5.76 -0.59 3.94
N GLU A 46 -7.07 -0.84 3.96
CA GLU A 46 -7.66 -2.17 3.73
C GLU A 46 -7.34 -2.69 2.33
N ALA A 47 -7.47 -1.85 1.30
CA ALA A 47 -7.16 -2.23 -0.08
C ALA A 47 -5.65 -2.50 -0.28
N LEU A 48 -4.78 -1.73 0.39
CA LEU A 48 -3.34 -1.95 0.36
C LEU A 48 -2.93 -3.22 1.12
N ILE A 49 -3.57 -3.51 2.25
CA ILE A 49 -3.36 -4.76 3.00
C ILE A 49 -3.78 -5.97 2.15
N ALA A 50 -4.91 -5.91 1.44
CA ALA A 50 -5.32 -6.97 0.54
C ALA A 50 -4.28 -7.26 -0.57
N ARG A 51 -3.52 -6.25 -1.01
CA ARG A 51 -2.43 -6.38 -1.99
C ARG A 51 -1.16 -7.02 -1.43
N LEU A 52 -0.99 -7.05 -0.11
CA LEU A 52 0.09 -7.80 0.54
C LEU A 52 -0.17 -9.31 0.54
N LEU A 53 -1.41 -9.75 0.35
CA LEU A 53 -1.79 -11.16 0.37
C LEU A 53 -1.58 -11.83 -0.99
N PRO A 54 -1.37 -13.15 -1.03
CA PRO A 54 -1.22 -13.86 -2.30
C PRO A 54 -2.56 -13.91 -3.02
N THR A 55 -2.55 -13.65 -4.32
CA THR A 55 -3.70 -13.94 -5.19
C THR A 55 -3.44 -15.19 -6.02
N ARG A 56 -4.45 -15.71 -6.74
CA ARG A 56 -4.28 -16.86 -7.65
C ARG A 56 -3.27 -16.59 -8.77
N ASN A 57 -3.15 -15.33 -9.20
CA ASN A 57 -2.47 -14.97 -10.43
C ASN A 57 -1.21 -14.13 -10.20
N SER A 58 -0.99 -13.62 -8.99
CA SER A 58 0.19 -12.81 -8.67
C SER A 58 0.55 -12.89 -7.19
N THR A 59 1.85 -12.85 -6.91
CA THR A 59 2.43 -12.69 -5.58
C THR A 59 3.26 -11.42 -5.56
N ALA A 60 3.08 -10.59 -4.53
CA ALA A 60 3.91 -9.41 -4.32
C ALA A 60 5.41 -9.79 -4.27
N ASP A 61 6.25 -9.00 -4.94
CA ASP A 61 7.70 -9.11 -4.77
C ASP A 61 8.17 -8.40 -3.50
N THR A 62 9.44 -8.60 -3.14
CA THR A 62 10.02 -8.06 -1.91
C THR A 62 10.03 -6.53 -1.88
N ASN A 63 10.28 -5.85 -3.00
CA ASN A 63 10.30 -4.38 -3.07
C ASN A 63 8.90 -3.81 -2.90
N TYR A 64 7.91 -4.46 -3.52
CA TYR A 64 6.51 -4.10 -3.40
C TYR A 64 5.99 -4.31 -1.98
N MET A 65 6.32 -5.46 -1.35
CA MET A 65 6.01 -5.72 0.07
C MET A 65 6.58 -4.64 0.98
N PHE A 66 7.88 -4.34 0.84
CA PHE A 66 8.54 -3.29 1.63
C PHE A 66 7.85 -1.93 1.45
N SER A 67 7.53 -1.57 0.22
CA SER A 67 6.90 -0.28 -0.09
C SER A 67 5.52 -0.17 0.56
N LEU A 68 4.69 -1.20 0.48
CA LEU A 68 3.37 -1.20 1.12
C LEU A 68 3.47 -1.20 2.66
N LEU A 69 4.35 -2.01 3.24
CA LEU A 69 4.60 -2.01 4.69
C LEU A 69 5.06 -0.63 5.17
N LEU A 70 5.97 0.03 4.46
CA LEU A 70 6.42 1.39 4.78
C LEU A 70 5.27 2.41 4.73
N ASN A 71 4.43 2.35 3.70
CA ASN A 71 3.30 3.28 3.55
C ASN A 71 2.22 3.07 4.61
N LEU A 72 1.84 1.81 4.89
CA LEU A 72 0.82 1.49 5.88
C LEU A 72 1.20 1.96 7.29
N ARG A 73 2.49 1.95 7.64
CA ARG A 73 2.97 2.45 8.94
C ARG A 73 2.80 3.96 9.15
N THR A 74 2.51 4.71 8.09
CA THR A 74 2.21 6.14 8.25
C THR A 74 0.80 6.39 8.79
N VAL A 75 -0.07 5.38 8.75
CA VAL A 75 -1.49 5.47 9.13
C VAL A 75 -1.92 4.50 10.23
N MET A 76 -1.10 3.49 10.56
CA MET A 76 -1.36 2.53 11.64
C MET A 76 -0.07 2.02 12.29
N SER A 77 -0.18 1.49 13.51
CA SER A 77 0.96 0.88 14.20
C SER A 77 1.35 -0.49 13.60
N PRO A 78 2.60 -0.96 13.80
CA PRO A 78 2.99 -2.30 13.33
C PRO A 78 2.14 -3.43 13.92
N GLU A 79 1.73 -3.30 15.18
CA GLU A 79 0.86 -4.27 15.85
C GLU A 79 -0.51 -4.33 15.21
N GLU A 80 -1.14 -3.16 15.00
CA GLU A 80 -2.42 -3.06 14.31
C GLU A 80 -2.33 -3.61 12.87
N LEU A 81 -1.24 -3.31 12.16
CA LEU A 81 -1.01 -3.80 10.82
C LEU A 81 -0.91 -5.33 10.78
N MET A 82 -0.15 -5.94 11.71
CA MET A 82 -0.06 -7.40 11.82
C MET A 82 -1.43 -8.02 12.09
N GLN A 83 -2.20 -7.46 13.02
CA GLN A 83 -3.56 -7.93 13.32
C GLN A 83 -4.47 -7.85 12.10
N LYS A 84 -4.47 -6.72 11.38
CA LYS A 84 -5.28 -6.54 10.16
C LYS A 84 -4.85 -7.48 9.03
N ILE A 85 -3.55 -7.73 8.85
CA ILE A 85 -3.04 -8.71 7.86
C ILE A 85 -3.58 -10.10 8.19
N VAL A 86 -3.46 -10.54 9.44
CA VAL A 86 -3.94 -11.87 9.87
C VAL A 86 -5.46 -11.97 9.70
N GLN A 87 -6.23 -10.95 10.08
CA GLN A 87 -7.67 -10.90 9.87
C GLN A 87 -8.02 -11.01 8.39
N GLN A 88 -7.35 -10.24 7.52
CA GLN A 88 -7.58 -10.27 6.08
C GLN A 88 -7.22 -11.65 5.47
N CYS A 89 -6.19 -12.33 5.97
CA CYS A 89 -5.88 -13.71 5.60
C CYS A 89 -7.06 -14.63 5.92
N MET A 90 -7.62 -14.53 7.12
CA MET A 90 -8.78 -15.34 7.53
C MET A 90 -10.00 -15.06 6.65
N PHE A 91 -10.32 -13.79 6.39
CA PHE A 91 -11.43 -13.44 5.49
C PHE A 91 -11.22 -13.99 4.09
N THR A 92 -10.02 -13.82 3.52
CA THR A 92 -9.68 -14.29 2.17
C THR A 92 -9.77 -15.82 2.08
N GLN A 93 -9.28 -16.52 3.10
CA GLN A 93 -9.34 -17.97 3.17
C GLN A 93 -10.78 -18.48 3.29
N ASN A 94 -11.65 -17.74 3.99
CA ASN A 94 -13.05 -18.10 4.18
C ASN A 94 -13.98 -17.65 3.04
N ALA A 95 -13.51 -16.81 2.11
CA ALA A 95 -14.33 -16.23 1.04
C ALA A 95 -14.65 -17.19 -0.12
N ASP A 96 -13.83 -18.22 -0.33
CA ASP A 96 -14.00 -19.19 -1.42
C ASP A 96 -13.63 -20.60 -0.94
N ALA A 97 -14.48 -21.59 -1.27
CA ALA A 97 -14.23 -23.00 -0.99
C ALA A 97 -12.89 -23.50 -1.57
N VAL A 98 -12.42 -22.93 -2.68
CA VAL A 98 -11.12 -23.25 -3.28
C VAL A 98 -9.97 -22.81 -2.37
N ASN A 99 -10.13 -21.76 -1.56
CA ASN A 99 -9.10 -21.33 -0.61
C ASN A 99 -9.02 -22.24 0.63
N PHE A 100 -10.06 -23.03 0.90
CA PHE A 100 -10.05 -24.07 1.94
C PHE A 100 -9.32 -25.34 1.51
N CYS A 101 -9.09 -25.56 0.20
CA CYS A 101 -8.30 -26.71 -0.22
C CYS A 101 -6.90 -26.62 0.39
N ARG A 102 -6.26 -27.78 0.56
CA ARG A 102 -4.94 -27.86 1.19
C ARG A 102 -3.94 -26.92 0.49
N GLU A 103 -3.97 -26.89 -0.83
CA GLU A 103 -3.11 -26.06 -1.67
C GLU A 103 -3.34 -24.56 -1.46
N GLY A 104 -4.60 -24.15 -1.26
CA GLY A 104 -4.97 -22.77 -0.95
C GLY A 104 -4.43 -22.33 0.40
N ARG A 105 -4.59 -23.17 1.42
CA ARG A 105 -4.08 -22.93 2.79
C ARG A 105 -2.55 -22.88 2.83
N ASP A 106 -1.90 -23.84 2.20
CA ASP A 106 -0.43 -23.94 2.16
C ASP A 106 0.17 -22.71 1.45
N ARG A 107 -0.47 -22.22 0.38
CA ARG A 107 -0.06 -20.99 -0.32
C ARG A 107 -0.19 -19.76 0.58
N MET A 108 -1.34 -19.59 1.24
CA MET A 108 -1.57 -18.45 2.14
C MET A 108 -0.54 -18.43 3.27
N PHE A 109 -0.33 -19.58 3.93
CA PHE A 109 0.62 -19.71 5.02
C PHE A 109 2.07 -19.47 4.59
N SER A 110 2.48 -20.04 3.45
CA SER A 110 3.83 -19.83 2.90
C SER A 110 4.09 -18.36 2.56
N HIS A 111 3.08 -17.68 2.02
CA HIS A 111 3.18 -16.25 1.71
C HIS A 111 3.23 -15.39 2.97
N LEU A 112 2.44 -15.71 4.00
CA LEU A 112 2.49 -15.01 5.28
C LEU A 112 3.87 -15.14 5.94
N LEU A 113 4.44 -16.36 5.96
CA LEU A 113 5.80 -16.57 6.47
C LEU A 113 6.84 -15.76 5.69
N ARG A 114 6.71 -15.71 4.36
CA ARG A 114 7.57 -14.87 3.53
C ARG A 114 7.42 -13.39 3.89
N LEU A 115 6.19 -12.89 3.96
CA LEU A 115 5.90 -11.50 4.32
C LEU A 115 6.53 -11.15 5.67
N CYS A 116 6.32 -11.98 6.70
CA CYS A 116 6.91 -11.78 8.02
C CYS A 116 8.44 -11.76 7.96
N ARG A 117 9.06 -12.67 7.20
CA ARG A 117 10.51 -12.70 7.01
C ARG A 117 11.03 -11.41 6.37
N GLU A 118 10.40 -10.96 5.29
CA GLU A 118 10.80 -9.73 4.61
C GLU A 118 10.60 -8.51 5.51
N TRP A 119 9.50 -8.47 6.27
CA TRP A 119 9.21 -7.40 7.22
C TRP A 119 10.27 -7.31 8.32
N VAL A 120 10.56 -8.42 9.01
CA VAL A 120 11.60 -8.47 10.05
C VAL A 120 12.97 -8.10 9.50
N THR A 121 13.28 -8.50 8.27
CA THR A 121 14.58 -8.21 7.62
C THR A 121 14.72 -6.74 7.25
N SER A 122 13.66 -6.15 6.68
CA SER A 122 13.70 -4.77 6.15
C SER A 122 13.40 -3.70 7.19
N ILE A 123 12.58 -4.01 8.20
CA ILE A 123 12.13 -3.06 9.23
C ILE A 123 12.16 -3.73 10.62
N PRO A 124 13.34 -4.18 11.10
CA PRO A 124 13.45 -4.95 12.35
C PRO A 124 12.97 -4.19 13.60
N HIS A 125 12.92 -2.86 13.54
CA HIS A 125 12.46 -2.03 14.65
C HIS A 125 10.98 -2.22 14.98
N ASP A 126 10.15 -2.63 14.02
CA ASP A 126 8.71 -2.82 14.20
C ASP A 126 8.39 -3.98 15.18
N PHE A 127 9.35 -4.88 15.41
CA PHE A 127 9.19 -6.07 16.25
C PHE A 127 9.84 -5.92 17.64
N ARG A 128 10.22 -4.70 18.03
CA ARG A 128 10.85 -4.46 19.34
C ARG A 128 9.85 -4.34 20.49
N SER A 129 8.58 -4.04 20.19
CA SER A 129 7.54 -3.93 21.21
C SER A 129 7.28 -5.28 21.87
N GLU A 130 6.86 -5.25 23.14
CA GLU A 130 6.53 -6.47 23.88
C GLU A 130 5.39 -7.25 23.20
N HIS A 131 4.33 -6.55 22.78
CA HIS A 131 3.19 -7.13 22.07
C HIS A 131 3.57 -7.89 20.77
N MET A 132 4.60 -7.44 20.05
CA MET A 132 5.06 -8.12 18.83
C MET A 132 6.01 -9.29 19.11
N ARG A 133 6.51 -9.42 20.35
CA ARG A 133 7.47 -10.46 20.77
C ARG A 133 6.82 -11.63 21.51
N THR A 134 5.54 -11.52 21.86
CA THR A 134 4.81 -12.46 22.71
C THR A 134 3.71 -13.13 21.91
#